data_AF-S7RWW4-F1
#
_entry.id   AF-S7RWW4-F1
#
_cell.length_a   1.000
_cell.length_b   1.000
_cell.length_c   1.000
_cell.angle_alpha   90.00
_cell.angle_beta   90.00
_cell.angle_gamma   90.00
#
_symmetry.space_group_name_H-M   'P 1'
#
loop_
_entity.id
_entity.type
_entity.pdbx_description
1 polymer ?
#
loop_
_entity_poly.entity_id
_entity_poly.type
_entity_poly.pdbx_seq_one_letter_code
_entity_poly.pdbx_strand_id
1 'polypeptide(L)'
;MPVCRFIIASPLPTSSNPSPRADTSPAPRRWQTQPVHGSHHVLGFLITKDILNRPIYDKFIPLPDNPSERERESCFQTFHDFLPQFLPREYGLTNLDSVLVYVDKERMKMGAALVLADNRGAHSKQREPPLPDVVDKIADDLGLEGDAREPIWYKCVY
;
A
#
# COMPACT_ATOMS: atom_id res chain seq x y z
N MET A 1 29.91 -53.84 54.22
CA MET A 1 29.62 -54.89 53.22
C MET A 1 28.41 -55.65 53.73
N PRO A 2 27.29 -55.81 52.99
CA PRO A 2 27.24 -56.41 51.65
C PRO A 2 26.31 -55.71 50.61
N VAL A 3 26.61 -56.02 49.34
CA VAL A 3 25.71 -56.40 48.21
C VAL A 3 24.79 -55.38 47.54
N CYS A 4 25.09 -55.16 46.25
CA CYS A 4 24.28 -54.52 45.21
C CYS A 4 22.95 -55.23 44.91
N ARG A 5 21.91 -54.46 44.58
CA ARG A 5 20.85 -54.85 43.62
C ARG A 5 20.43 -53.64 42.79
N PHE A 6 20.40 -53.83 41.46
CA PHE A 6 19.89 -52.89 40.45
C PHE A 6 18.36 -52.99 40.33
N ILE A 7 17.66 -51.86 40.17
CA ILE A 7 16.37 -51.73 39.46
C ILE A 7 16.39 -50.43 38.63
N ILE A 8 15.81 -50.49 37.43
CA ILE A 8 15.85 -49.56 36.28
C ILE A 8 14.59 -48.66 36.24
N ALA A 9 14.68 -47.56 35.46
CA ALA A 9 13.62 -46.71 34.85
C ALA A 9 13.15 -45.51 35.69
N SER A 10 13.00 -44.27 35.21
CA SER A 10 13.25 -43.55 33.94
C SER A 10 13.20 -42.02 34.28
N PRO A 11 13.76 -41.11 33.47
CA PRO A 11 13.81 -39.68 33.82
C PRO A 11 12.50 -38.93 33.53
N LEU A 12 12.03 -38.14 34.51
CA LEU A 12 11.29 -36.89 34.27
C LEU A 12 12.30 -35.78 33.86
N PRO A 13 11.93 -34.54 33.48
CA PRO A 13 10.61 -33.92 33.31
C PRO A 13 10.49 -33.04 32.03
N THR A 14 9.28 -32.71 31.53
CA THR A 14 9.14 -31.43 30.83
C THR A 14 7.75 -30.80 30.97
N SER A 15 7.79 -29.66 31.66
CA SER A 15 6.88 -28.51 31.61
C SER A 15 6.03 -28.40 30.32
N SER A 16 4.73 -28.55 30.46
CA SER A 16 3.74 -28.19 29.44
C SER A 16 3.54 -26.67 29.44
N ASN A 17 4.39 -25.97 28.70
CA ASN A 17 4.11 -24.60 28.26
C ASN A 17 2.94 -24.64 27.26
N PRO A 18 1.82 -23.92 27.47
CA PRO A 18 0.86 -23.70 26.40
C PRO A 18 1.49 -22.78 25.35
N SER A 19 1.74 -23.31 24.15
CA SER A 19 2.09 -22.51 22.98
C SER A 19 1.00 -21.47 22.71
N PRO A 20 1.33 -20.18 22.54
CA PRO A 20 0.39 -19.25 21.93
C PRO A 20 0.34 -19.57 20.43
N ARG A 21 -0.51 -20.52 20.05
CA ARG A 21 -0.95 -20.63 18.65
C ARG A 21 -1.97 -19.53 18.40
N ALA A 22 -1.46 -18.43 17.87
CA ALA A 22 -2.27 -17.45 17.17
C ALA A 22 -1.38 -16.78 16.12
N ASP A 23 -0.95 -17.56 15.12
CA ASP A 23 -0.62 -17.03 13.79
C ASP A 23 -1.93 -16.48 13.19
N THR A 24 -2.38 -15.36 13.75
CA THR A 24 -3.53 -14.63 13.23
C THR A 24 -2.94 -13.75 12.14
N SER A 25 -2.82 -14.31 10.94
CA SER A 25 -2.61 -13.47 9.76
C SER A 25 -3.70 -12.39 9.80
N PRO A 26 -3.34 -11.09 9.75
CA PRO A 26 -4.32 -10.02 9.83
C PRO A 26 -5.39 -10.24 8.78
N ALA A 27 -6.65 -9.99 9.14
CA ALA A 27 -7.77 -10.13 8.21
C ALA A 27 -7.47 -9.33 6.93
N PRO A 28 -7.77 -9.88 5.73
CA PRO A 28 -7.53 -9.17 4.48
C PRO A 28 -8.25 -7.82 4.49
N ARG A 29 -7.52 -6.75 4.16
CA ARG A 29 -8.08 -5.40 4.00
C ARG A 29 -9.02 -5.39 2.79
N ARG A 30 -10.01 -4.49 2.83
CA ARG A 30 -11.09 -4.41 1.83
C ARG A 30 -10.59 -4.22 0.40
N TRP A 31 -9.44 -3.58 0.21
CA TRP A 31 -8.86 -3.34 -1.11
C TRP A 31 -8.06 -4.54 -1.66
N GLN A 32 -7.69 -5.50 -0.81
CA GLN A 32 -6.95 -6.69 -1.25
C GLN A 32 -7.82 -7.64 -2.08
N THR A 33 -9.14 -7.55 -1.96
CA THR A 33 -10.07 -8.30 -2.81
C THR A 33 -10.27 -7.57 -4.14
N GLN A 34 -10.01 -8.26 -5.24
CA GLN A 34 -10.14 -7.73 -6.59
C GLN A 34 -11.62 -7.41 -6.92
N PRO A 35 -11.91 -6.32 -7.66
CA PRO A 35 -13.27 -5.94 -8.04
C PRO A 35 -13.87 -6.91 -9.04
N VAL A 36 -15.20 -6.86 -9.15
CA VAL A 36 -16.05 -7.76 -9.93
C VAL A 36 -15.55 -7.93 -11.38
N HIS A 37 -15.49 -9.19 -11.83
CA HIS A 37 -15.13 -9.56 -13.20
C HIS A 37 -15.99 -8.81 -14.24
N GLY A 38 -15.36 -8.31 -15.31
CA GLY A 38 -16.03 -7.73 -16.48
C GLY A 38 -15.84 -6.21 -16.67
N SER A 39 -15.26 -5.49 -15.72
CA SER A 39 -15.01 -4.05 -15.84
C SER A 39 -13.60 -3.65 -15.41
N HIS A 40 -13.02 -2.65 -16.10
CA HIS A 40 -11.66 -2.18 -15.84
C HIS A 40 -11.63 -1.31 -14.59
N HIS A 41 -10.80 -1.73 -13.65
CA HIS A 41 -10.56 -1.03 -12.42
C HIS A 41 -9.08 -1.00 -12.11
N VAL A 42 -8.67 0.11 -11.50
CA VAL A 42 -7.34 0.26 -10.94
C VAL A 42 -7.44 0.46 -9.44
N LEU A 43 -6.55 -0.19 -8.69
CA LEU A 43 -6.33 0.07 -7.29
C LEU A 43 -5.36 1.24 -7.18
N GLY A 44 -5.67 2.25 -6.38
CA GLY A 44 -4.78 3.39 -6.25
C GLY A 44 -5.09 4.36 -5.12
N PHE A 45 -4.21 5.36 -5.01
CA PHE A 45 -4.40 6.56 -4.19
C PHE A 45 -4.74 7.74 -5.10
N LEU A 46 -5.64 8.62 -4.66
CA LEU A 46 -5.88 9.86 -5.40
C LEU A 46 -4.73 10.82 -5.18
N ILE A 47 -4.23 11.36 -6.29
CA ILE A 47 -3.22 12.41 -6.28
C ILE A 47 -3.97 13.73 -6.04
N THR A 48 -3.85 14.25 -4.82
CA THR A 48 -4.47 15.51 -4.40
C THR A 48 -3.40 16.53 -4.02
N LYS A 49 -3.76 17.82 -3.99
CA LYS A 49 -2.82 18.89 -3.63
C LYS A 49 -2.31 18.78 -2.18
N ASP A 50 -3.02 18.05 -1.33
CA ASP A 50 -2.63 17.85 0.08
C ASP A 50 -1.35 17.01 0.22
N ILE A 51 -1.00 16.23 -0.81
CA ILE A 51 0.25 15.46 -0.89
C ILE A 51 1.48 16.39 -0.92
N LEU A 52 1.33 17.66 -1.30
CA LEU A 52 2.44 18.64 -1.36
C LEU A 52 2.94 19.09 0.00
N ASN A 53 2.19 18.84 1.06
CA ASN A 53 2.57 19.26 2.42
C ASN A 53 3.33 18.16 3.17
N ARG A 54 3.86 17.15 2.47
CA ARG A 54 4.23 15.85 3.07
C ARG A 54 5.70 15.48 2.85
N PRO A 55 6.25 14.56 3.68
CA PRO A 55 7.70 14.33 3.76
C PRO A 55 8.35 13.88 2.45
N ILE A 56 7.63 13.13 1.62
CA ILE A 56 8.14 12.73 0.31
C ILE A 56 8.40 13.95 -0.58
N TYR A 57 7.55 14.97 -0.46
CA TYR A 57 7.68 16.17 -1.24
C TYR A 57 8.90 17.00 -0.79
N ASP A 58 9.09 17.19 0.52
CA ASP A 58 10.27 17.88 1.08
C ASP A 58 11.59 17.19 0.70
N LYS A 59 11.57 15.87 0.54
CA LYS A 59 12.75 15.08 0.12
C LYS A 59 13.19 15.39 -1.32
N PHE A 60 12.27 15.75 -2.21
CA PHE A 60 12.55 15.84 -3.66
C PHE A 60 12.50 17.26 -4.20
N ILE A 61 11.59 18.09 -3.68
CA ILE A 61 11.41 19.48 -4.12
C ILE A 61 11.29 20.33 -2.86
N PRO A 62 12.41 20.82 -2.30
CA PRO A 62 12.32 21.75 -1.18
C PRO A 62 11.57 23.00 -1.64
N LEU A 63 10.38 23.22 -1.11
CA LEU A 63 9.67 24.49 -1.29
C LEU A 63 10.41 25.57 -0.49
N PRO A 64 10.42 26.82 -0.97
CA PRO A 64 10.83 27.94 -0.12
C PRO A 64 9.86 28.06 1.07
N ASP A 65 10.32 28.63 2.19
CA ASP A 65 9.54 28.73 3.44
C ASP A 65 8.15 29.39 3.28
N ASN A 66 7.97 30.22 2.25
CA ASN A 66 6.70 30.86 1.90
C ASN A 66 6.46 30.83 0.38
N PRO A 67 6.04 29.68 -0.18
CA PRO A 67 5.82 29.57 -1.61
C PRO A 67 4.50 30.25 -1.99
N SER A 68 4.52 31.00 -3.08
CA SER A 68 3.30 31.53 -3.70
C SER A 68 2.40 30.38 -4.20
N GLU A 69 1.10 30.66 -4.39
CA GLU A 69 0.17 29.67 -4.97
C GLU A 69 0.64 29.16 -6.35
N ARG A 70 1.25 30.04 -7.15
CA ARG A 70 1.79 29.66 -8.47
C ARG A 70 2.95 28.69 -8.35
N GLU A 71 3.83 28.87 -7.37
CA GLU A 71 4.94 27.95 -7.12
C GLU A 71 4.42 26.61 -6.61
N ARG A 72 3.46 26.62 -5.68
CA ARG A 72 2.78 25.39 -5.23
C ARG A 72 2.15 24.64 -6.39
N GLU A 73 1.46 25.33 -7.30
CA GLU A 73 0.83 24.72 -8.46
C GLU A 73 1.85 24.15 -9.45
N SER A 74 2.90 24.91 -9.75
CA SER A 74 3.96 24.47 -10.66
C SER A 74 4.68 23.23 -10.13
N CYS A 75 4.92 23.20 -8.81
CA CYS A 75 5.52 22.05 -8.18
C CYS A 75 4.55 20.86 -8.10
N PHE A 76 3.26 21.10 -7.84
CA PHE A 76 2.23 20.06 -7.91
C PHE A 76 2.23 19.38 -9.26
N GLN A 77 2.22 20.16 -10.35
CA GLN A 77 2.21 19.60 -11.69
C GLN A 77 3.47 18.76 -11.96
N THR A 78 4.64 19.28 -11.55
CA THR A 78 5.91 18.56 -11.68
C THR A 78 5.89 17.24 -10.89
N PHE A 79 5.40 17.28 -9.66
CA PHE A 79 5.35 16.13 -8.77
C PHE A 79 4.29 15.10 -9.22
N HIS A 80 3.14 15.57 -9.71
CA HIS A 80 2.09 14.75 -10.31
C HIS A 80 2.63 13.92 -11.48
N ASP A 81 3.45 14.53 -12.34
CA ASP A 81 4.01 13.85 -13.52
C ASP A 81 5.18 12.92 -13.14
N PHE A 82 5.87 13.20 -12.03
CA PHE A 82 7.02 12.42 -11.56
C PHE A 82 6.66 11.24 -10.65
N LEU A 83 5.62 11.39 -9.82
CA LEU A 83 5.17 10.39 -8.85
C LEU A 83 4.99 8.98 -9.45
N PRO A 84 4.28 8.82 -10.59
CA PRO A 84 4.07 7.51 -11.20
C PRO A 84 5.35 6.85 -11.71
N GLN A 85 6.39 7.64 -12.02
CA GLN A 85 7.68 7.11 -12.46
C GLN A 85 8.60 6.75 -11.29
N PHE A 86 8.46 7.47 -10.18
CA PHE A 86 9.34 7.34 -9.02
C PHE A 86 8.92 6.23 -8.06
N LEU A 87 7.66 6.25 -7.60
CA LEU A 87 7.19 5.33 -6.56
C LEU A 87 7.36 3.85 -6.95
N PRO A 88 7.13 3.43 -8.20
CA PRO A 88 7.34 2.04 -8.57
C PRO A 88 8.80 1.59 -8.48
N ARG A 89 9.75 2.49 -8.70
CA ARG A 89 11.18 2.18 -8.52
C ARG A 89 11.55 2.06 -7.05
N GLU A 90 11.04 2.97 -6.20
CA GLU A 90 11.34 2.97 -4.76
C GLU A 90 10.73 1.73 -4.06
N TYR A 91 9.52 1.33 -4.46
CA TYR A 91 8.75 0.27 -3.79
C TYR A 91 8.63 -1.05 -4.57
N GLY A 92 9.30 -1.15 -5.73
CA GLY A 92 9.26 -2.34 -6.57
C GLY A 92 7.89 -2.62 -7.20
N LEU A 93 7.08 -1.57 -7.46
CA LEU A 93 5.80 -1.72 -8.15
C LEU A 93 6.02 -1.95 -9.66
N THR A 94 5.05 -2.60 -10.30
CA THR A 94 5.11 -2.91 -11.75
C THR A 94 4.18 -2.06 -12.61
N ASN A 95 3.37 -1.21 -11.99
CA ASN A 95 2.53 -0.22 -12.67
C ASN A 95 3.19 1.15 -12.55
N LEU A 96 3.36 1.84 -13.67
CA LEU A 96 4.12 3.11 -13.77
C LEU A 96 3.24 4.32 -14.08
N ASP A 97 1.92 4.16 -14.01
CA ASP A 97 0.99 5.12 -14.55
C ASP A 97 0.15 5.81 -13.47
N SER A 98 -0.20 7.07 -13.77
CA SER A 98 -1.40 7.69 -13.21
C SER A 98 -2.50 7.60 -14.25
N VAL A 99 -3.73 7.31 -13.81
CA VAL A 99 -4.89 7.24 -14.70
C VAL A 99 -6.02 8.09 -14.18
N LEU A 100 -6.77 8.69 -15.11
CA LEU A 100 -7.97 9.45 -14.77
C LEU A 100 -9.10 8.48 -14.41
N VAL A 101 -9.67 8.68 -13.24
CA VAL A 101 -10.69 7.79 -12.68
C VAL A 101 -11.89 8.55 -12.15
N TYR A 102 -13.04 7.87 -12.11
CA TYR A 102 -14.20 8.38 -11.39
C TYR A 102 -14.00 8.23 -9.88
N VAL A 103 -14.03 9.33 -9.16
CA VAL A 103 -13.85 9.40 -7.70
C VAL A 103 -15.15 9.04 -6.97
N ASP A 104 -16.28 9.30 -7.62
CA ASP A 104 -17.61 9.08 -7.09
C ASP A 104 -18.37 8.01 -7.88
N LYS A 105 -19.33 7.35 -7.22
CA LYS A 105 -20.16 6.32 -7.84
C LYS A 105 -21.06 6.88 -8.95
N GLU A 106 -21.47 8.14 -8.82
CA GLU A 106 -22.32 8.85 -9.78
C GLU A 106 -21.56 9.31 -11.02
N ARG A 107 -20.23 9.21 -11.01
CA ARG A 107 -19.32 9.55 -12.12
C ARG A 107 -19.33 11.04 -12.49
N MET A 108 -19.62 11.89 -11.52
CA MET A 108 -19.65 13.34 -11.69
C MET A 108 -18.29 13.99 -11.40
N LYS A 109 -17.39 13.30 -10.72
CA LYS A 109 -16.07 13.80 -10.32
C LYS A 109 -14.97 12.88 -10.82
N MET A 110 -14.03 13.46 -11.56
CA MET A 110 -12.81 12.78 -11.99
C MET A 110 -11.60 13.24 -11.17
N GLY A 111 -10.61 12.37 -11.04
CA GLY A 111 -9.33 12.65 -10.40
C GLY A 111 -8.24 11.72 -10.93
N ALA A 112 -6.98 12.15 -10.79
CA ALA A 112 -5.85 11.30 -11.11
C ALA A 112 -5.60 10.33 -9.96
N ALA A 113 -5.54 9.03 -10.25
CA ALA A 113 -5.13 8.02 -9.29
C ALA A 113 -3.75 7.47 -9.66
N LEU A 114 -2.88 7.40 -8.65
CA LEU A 114 -1.64 6.64 -8.72
C LEU A 114 -1.98 5.14 -8.71
N VAL A 115 -1.62 4.42 -9.77
CA VAL A 115 -1.97 3.01 -9.94
C VAL A 115 -1.01 2.11 -9.15
N LEU A 116 -1.57 1.34 -8.23
CA LEU A 116 -0.89 0.27 -7.50
C LEU A 116 -1.10 -1.08 -8.19
N ALA A 117 -2.32 -1.36 -8.63
CA ALA A 117 -2.68 -2.56 -9.38
C ALA A 117 -3.71 -2.24 -10.48
N ASP A 118 -3.62 -2.90 -11.62
CA ASP A 118 -4.57 -2.82 -12.73
C ASP A 118 -5.15 -4.21 -13.00
N ASN A 119 -6.46 -4.37 -12.80
CA ASN A 119 -7.12 -5.67 -12.98
C ASN A 119 -7.12 -6.19 -14.44
N ARG A 120 -6.80 -5.34 -15.42
CA ARG A 120 -6.61 -5.67 -16.84
C ARG A 120 -5.16 -5.56 -17.28
N GLY A 121 -4.21 -5.35 -16.36
CA GLY A 121 -2.78 -5.29 -16.68
C GLY A 121 -2.33 -6.48 -17.54
N ALA A 122 -1.39 -6.28 -18.44
CA ALA A 122 -0.92 -7.32 -19.36
C ALA A 122 -0.25 -8.48 -18.60
N HIS A 123 0.42 -8.17 -17.49
CA HIS A 123 1.17 -9.13 -16.67
C HIS A 123 0.46 -9.45 -15.36
N SER A 124 0.63 -10.67 -14.84
CA SER A 124 0.05 -11.06 -13.54
C SER A 124 0.46 -10.12 -12.40
N LYS A 125 1.75 -9.74 -12.37
CA LYS A 125 2.30 -8.82 -11.38
C LYS A 125 1.63 -7.44 -11.37
N GLN A 126 1.05 -7.01 -12.49
CA GLN A 126 0.33 -5.75 -12.58
C GLN A 126 -1.09 -5.86 -12.02
N ARG A 127 -1.69 -7.06 -12.06
CA ARG A 127 -3.06 -7.34 -11.60
C ARG A 127 -3.15 -7.57 -10.10
N GLU A 128 -2.05 -8.01 -9.51
CA GLU A 128 -1.96 -8.35 -8.09
C GLU A 128 -1.76 -7.07 -7.26
N PRO A 129 -2.60 -6.84 -6.23
CA PRO A 129 -2.36 -5.78 -5.27
C PRO A 129 -0.99 -5.92 -4.59
N PRO A 130 -0.30 -4.81 -4.29
CA PRO A 130 0.92 -4.85 -3.49
C PRO A 130 0.66 -5.40 -2.08
N LEU A 131 1.74 -5.78 -1.40
CA LEU A 131 1.67 -6.19 0.01
C LEU A 131 1.19 -5.03 0.90
N PRO A 132 0.41 -5.30 1.96
CA PRO A 132 -0.08 -4.25 2.88
C PRO A 132 1.03 -3.35 3.42
N ASP A 133 2.18 -3.92 3.80
CA ASP A 133 3.32 -3.15 4.32
C ASP A 133 3.87 -2.16 3.28
N VAL A 134 3.79 -2.48 1.99
CA VAL A 134 4.20 -1.57 0.91
C VAL A 134 3.18 -0.45 0.75
N VAL A 135 1.89 -0.78 0.81
CA VAL A 135 0.80 0.20 0.75
C VAL A 135 0.88 1.17 1.93
N ASP A 136 1.14 0.69 3.14
CA ASP A 136 1.30 1.53 4.32
C ASP A 136 2.47 2.49 4.18
N LYS A 137 3.63 2.01 3.69
CA LYS A 137 4.79 2.88 3.43
C LYS A 137 4.50 3.95 2.38
N ILE A 138 3.81 3.59 1.31
CA ILE A 138 3.41 4.57 0.29
C ILE A 138 2.44 5.59 0.89
N ALA A 139 1.48 5.15 1.70
CA ALA A 139 0.54 6.05 2.37
C ALA A 139 1.26 6.99 3.35
N ASP A 140 2.26 6.50 4.09
CA ASP A 140 3.08 7.31 5.00
C ASP A 140 3.91 8.35 4.24
N ASP A 141 4.58 7.95 3.17
CA ASP A 141 5.39 8.84 2.34
C ASP A 141 4.51 9.91 1.67
N LEU A 142 3.35 9.52 1.15
CA LEU A 142 2.34 10.44 0.62
C LEU A 142 1.62 11.25 1.72
N GLY A 143 1.87 10.97 3.00
CA GLY A 143 1.25 11.63 4.15
C GLY A 143 -0.28 11.52 4.18
N LEU A 144 -0.80 10.37 3.77
CA LEU A 144 -2.24 10.10 3.79
C LEU A 144 -2.68 9.79 5.23
N GLU A 145 -3.86 10.27 5.60
CA GLU A 145 -4.44 10.13 6.93
C GLU A 145 -5.89 9.65 6.85
N GLY A 146 -6.36 8.98 7.92
CA GLY A 146 -7.72 8.46 8.01
C GLY A 146 -8.08 7.52 6.85
N ASP A 147 -9.27 7.72 6.27
CA ASP A 147 -9.79 6.89 5.18
C ASP A 147 -8.93 6.98 3.90
N ALA A 148 -8.16 8.05 3.71
CA ALA A 148 -7.31 8.22 2.53
C ALA A 148 -6.07 7.29 2.54
N ARG A 149 -5.74 6.68 3.70
CA ARG A 149 -4.64 5.71 3.83
C ARG A 149 -4.91 4.38 3.17
N GLU A 150 -6.18 4.05 2.98
CA GLU A 150 -6.59 2.80 2.36
C GLU A 150 -6.83 3.07 0.87
N PRO A 151 -6.06 2.46 -0.05
CA PRO A 151 -6.31 2.62 -1.47
C PRO A 151 -7.65 2.02 -1.83
N ILE A 152 -8.26 2.50 -2.92
CA ILE A 152 -9.54 1.98 -3.38
C ILE A 152 -9.50 1.59 -4.85
N TRP A 153 -10.39 0.67 -5.23
CA TRP A 153 -10.58 0.28 -6.61
C TRP A 153 -11.46 1.32 -7.31
N TYR A 154 -10.85 2.07 -8.21
CA TYR A 154 -11.54 3.02 -9.05
C TYR A 154 -11.90 2.41 -10.39
N LYS A 155 -13.05 2.81 -10.93
CA LYS A 155 -13.43 2.46 -12.30
C LYS A 155 -12.75 3.41 -13.27
N CYS A 156 -12.02 2.87 -14.25
CA CYS A 156 -11.36 3.65 -15.28
C CYS A 156 -12.36 4.33 -16.22
N VAL A 157 -12.01 5.53 -16.70
CA VAL A 157 -12.70 6.22 -17.78
C VAL A 157 -12.20 5.66 -19.10
N TYR A 158 -13.11 5.30 -20.00
CA TYR A 158 -12.81 4.95 -21.40
C TYR A 158 -13.39 6.04 -22.31
#